data_AF-A0A920CRE4-F1
#
_entry.id   AF-A0A920CRE4-F1
#
_cell.length_a   1.000
_cell.length_b   1.000
_cell.length_c   1.000
_cell.angle_alpha   90.00
_cell.angle_beta   90.00
_cell.angle_gamma   90.00
#
_symmetry.space_group_name_H-M   'P 1'
#
loop_
_entity.id
_entity.type
_entity.pdbx_description
1 polymer ?
#
loop_
_entity_poly.entity_id
_entity_poly.type
_entity_poly.pdbx_seq_one_letter_code
_entity_poly.pdbx_strand_id
1 'polypeptide(L)'
;MDWPIALNNKFASLISYTKEAQAKYGASASSVIVIQDNKIVTEWYEGQHHFKSGAIQATAPENYLEDQTQFNETLYESLKFI
;
A
#
# COMPACT_ATOMS: atom_id res chain seq x y z
N MET A 1 10.14 10.31 -4.82
CA MET A 1 11.00 9.62 -5.80
C MET A 1 10.13 9.41 -7.02
N ASP A 2 10.26 10.24 -8.04
CA ASP A 2 9.54 10.03 -9.29
C ASP A 2 10.27 8.91 -10.04
N TRP A 3 9.71 7.70 -9.96
CA TRP A 3 10.16 6.61 -10.81
C TRP A 3 9.85 6.99 -12.26
N PRO A 4 10.79 6.88 -13.21
CA PRO A 4 10.53 7.26 -14.58
C PRO A 4 9.39 6.37 -15.08
N ILE A 5 8.22 6.97 -15.28
CA ILE A 5 7.16 6.37 -16.08
C ILE A 5 7.81 6.18 -17.43
N ALA A 6 8.21 4.95 -17.74
CA ALA A 6 8.84 4.62 -19.00
C ALA A 6 7.95 5.22 -20.10
N LEU A 7 8.50 6.16 -20.87
CA LEU A 7 7.79 6.89 -21.94
C LEU A 7 7.16 5.95 -23.00
N ASN A 8 7.44 4.64 -22.91
CA ASN A 8 6.95 3.56 -23.76
C ASN A 8 6.02 2.56 -23.03
N ASN A 9 5.41 2.92 -21.90
CA ASN A 9 4.42 2.05 -21.26
C ASN A 9 3.12 2.06 -22.07
N LYS A 10 2.80 0.95 -22.76
CA LYS A 10 1.55 0.76 -23.52
C LYS A 10 0.27 0.96 -22.68
N PHE A 11 0.41 0.94 -21.36
CA PHE A 11 -0.67 1.16 -20.38
C PHE A 11 -0.61 2.53 -19.70
N ALA A 12 0.16 3.49 -20.22
CA ALA A 12 0.26 4.84 -19.66
C ALA A 12 -1.12 5.51 -19.48
N SER A 13 -2.03 5.36 -20.43
CA SER A 13 -3.40 5.90 -20.32
C SER A 13 -4.19 5.25 -19.18
N LEU A 14 -4.03 3.95 -18.94
CA LEU A 14 -4.66 3.25 -17.82
C LEU A 14 -4.10 3.74 -16.49
N ILE A 15 -2.78 3.92 -16.41
CA ILE A 15 -2.12 4.49 -15.23
C ILE A 15 -2.62 5.92 -14.97
N SER A 16 -2.67 6.78 -15.99
CA SER A 16 -3.16 8.17 -15.86
C SER A 16 -4.61 8.21 -15.39
N TYR A 17 -5.47 7.40 -16.00
CA TYR A 17 -6.87 7.30 -15.58
C TYR A 17 -7.00 6.85 -14.12
N THR A 18 -6.24 5.84 -13.69
CA THR A 18 -6.26 5.36 -12.31
C THR A 18 -5.77 6.42 -11.32
N LYS A 19 -4.73 7.18 -11.68
CA LYS A 19 -4.25 8.32 -10.90
C LYS A 19 -5.30 9.42 -10.79
N GLU A 20 -5.96 9.76 -11.89
CA GLU A 20 -7.06 10.74 -11.91
C GLU A 20 -8.25 10.26 -11.05
N ALA A 21 -8.58 8.98 -11.10
CA ALA A 21 -9.61 8.38 -10.25
C ALA A 21 -9.22 8.44 -8.76
N GLN A 22 -7.96 8.15 -8.40
CA GLN A 22 -7.48 8.30 -7.03
C GLN A 22 -7.74 9.71 -6.51
N ALA A 23 -7.36 10.73 -7.29
CA ALA A 23 -7.57 12.13 -6.92
C ALA A 23 -9.07 12.48 -6.84
N LYS A 24 -9.87 12.03 -7.83
CA LYS A 24 -11.31 12.30 -7.91
C LYS A 24 -12.10 11.75 -6.73
N TYR A 25 -11.74 10.55 -6.25
CA TYR A 25 -12.46 9.86 -5.18
C TYR A 25 -11.79 10.00 -3.82
N GLY A 26 -10.67 10.74 -3.72
CA GLY A 26 -9.96 10.94 -2.46
C GLY A 26 -9.35 9.66 -1.89
N ALA A 27 -9.01 8.69 -2.75
CA ALA A 27 -8.39 7.44 -2.29
C ALA A 27 -6.95 7.71 -1.80
N SER A 28 -6.55 7.03 -0.72
CA SER A 28 -5.22 7.17 -0.11
C SER A 28 -4.10 6.55 -0.95
N ALA A 29 -4.45 5.60 -1.82
CA ALA A 29 -3.55 4.92 -2.74
C ALA A 29 -4.31 4.36 -3.94
N SER A 30 -3.58 4.06 -5.01
CA SER A 30 -4.03 3.33 -6.18
C SER A 30 -2.90 2.51 -6.80
N SER A 31 -3.26 1.47 -7.54
CA SER A 31 -2.30 0.60 -8.21
C SER A 31 -2.85 0.04 -9.51
N VAL A 32 -1.93 -0.36 -10.39
CA VAL A 32 -2.22 -1.05 -11.66
C VAL A 32 -1.23 -2.19 -11.80
N ILE A 33 -1.76 -3.40 -11.98
CA ILE A 33 -0.98 -4.59 -12.36
C ILE A 33 -1.61 -5.17 -13.61
N VAL A 34 -0.80 -5.43 -14.63
CA VAL A 34 -1.24 -6.10 -15.85
C VAL A 34 -0.45 -7.38 -16.05
N ILE A 35 -1.18 -8.50 -16.19
CA ILE A 35 -0.63 -9.84 -16.38
C ILE A 35 -1.02 -10.34 -17.77
N GLN A 36 -0.02 -10.77 -18.54
CA GLN A 36 -0.21 -11.36 -19.86
C GLN A 36 0.73 -12.56 -19.99
N ASP A 37 0.23 -13.69 -20.51
CA ASP A 37 1.02 -14.92 -20.69
C ASP A 37 1.74 -15.38 -19.41
N ASN A 38 1.04 -15.30 -18.27
CA ASN A 38 1.54 -15.59 -16.91
C ASN A 38 2.75 -14.72 -16.49
N LYS A 39 2.93 -13.55 -17.09
CA LYS A 39 3.98 -12.59 -16.76
C LYS A 39 3.40 -11.23 -16.40
N ILE A 40 3.95 -10.59 -15.38
CA ILE A 40 3.66 -9.20 -15.07
C ILE A 40 4.32 -8.35 -16.17
N VAL A 41 3.49 -7.67 -16.96
CA VAL A 41 3.94 -6.79 -18.06
C VAL A 41 3.86 -5.31 -17.69
N THR A 42 3.18 -4.98 -16.59
CA THR A 42 3.17 -3.64 -15.99
C THR A 42 2.80 -3.76 -14.52
N GLU A 43 3.54 -3.04 -13.70
CA GLU A 43 3.28 -2.85 -12.28
C GLU A 43 3.50 -1.37 -11.96
N TRP A 44 2.52 -0.76 -11.32
CA TRP A 44 2.56 0.64 -10.91
C TRP A 44 1.76 0.82 -9.63
N TYR A 45 2.27 1.65 -8.74
CA TYR A 45 1.68 1.98 -7.44
C TYR A 45 1.91 3.46 -7.15
N GLU A 46 0.87 4.15 -6.68
CA GLU A 46 0.96 5.51 -6.18
C GLU A 46 0.09 5.68 -4.93
N GLY A 47 0.58 6.41 -3.94
CA GLY A 47 -0.14 6.61 -2.69
C GLY A 47 0.78 6.77 -1.50
N GLN A 48 0.22 7.28 -0.41
CA GLN A 48 0.88 7.37 0.88
C GLN A 48 0.05 6.52 1.85
N HIS A 49 0.34 5.21 1.93
CA HIS A 49 -0.22 4.37 2.99
C HIS A 49 0.57 4.53 4.30
N HIS A 50 0.84 5.77 4.69
CA HIS A 50 1.31 6.11 6.02
C HIS A 50 0.22 6.92 6.72
N PHE A 51 -0.89 6.27 7.05
CA PHE A 51 -1.64 6.70 8.22
C PHE A 51 -0.75 6.44 9.44
N LYS A 52 0.12 7.39 9.78
CA LYS A 52 0.79 7.44 11.09
C LYS A 52 -0.19 7.65 12.25
N SER A 53 -1.50 7.61 12.02
CA SER A 53 -2.53 7.67 13.05
C SER A 53 -2.83 6.30 13.69
N GLY A 54 -2.34 5.20 13.12
CA GLY A 54 -2.43 3.86 13.73
C GLY A 54 -1.14 3.36 14.37
N ALA A 55 -0.01 4.03 14.14
CA ALA A 55 1.24 3.73 14.82
C ALA A 55 1.16 4.33 16.23
N ILE A 56 0.95 3.47 17.23
CA ILE A 56 1.16 3.85 18.63
C ILE A 56 2.56 4.45 18.71
N GLN A 57 2.65 5.68 19.22
CA GLN A 57 3.94 6.32 19.47
C GLN A 57 4.68 5.41 20.45
N ALA A 58 5.78 4.81 20.02
CA ALA A 58 6.55 3.93 20.88
C ALA A 58 6.98 4.70 22.14
N THR A 59 6.36 4.38 23.27
CA THR A 59 6.62 5.00 24.55
C THR A 59 7.85 4.35 25.14
N ALA A 60 9.02 4.91 24.85
CA ALA A 60 10.33 4.51 25.39
C ALA A 60 10.76 3.04 25.10
N PRO A 61 12.07 2.76 24.99
CA PRO A 61 12.62 1.43 24.71
C PRO A 61 12.10 0.30 25.62
N GLU A 62 11.71 0.63 26.85
CA GLU A 62 11.21 -0.32 27.85
C GLU A 62 9.84 -0.95 27.55
N ASN A 63 8.94 -0.29 26.79
CA ASN A 63 7.60 -0.81 26.53
C ASN A 63 7.45 -1.54 25.19
N TYR A 64 8.51 -1.60 24.37
CA TYR A 64 8.46 -2.20 23.03
C TYR A 64 8.09 -3.68 23.02
N LEU A 65 8.49 -4.45 24.04
CA LEU A 65 8.18 -5.88 24.10
C LEU A 65 6.70 -6.13 24.43
N GLU A 66 6.11 -5.32 25.31
CA GLU A 66 4.70 -5.43 25.69
C GLU A 66 3.79 -5.03 24.53
N ASP A 67 4.08 -3.91 23.87
CA ASP A 67 3.31 -3.42 22.71
C ASP A 67 3.35 -4.41 21.52
N GLN A 68 4.52 -5.01 21.26
CA GLN A 68 4.65 -6.04 20.21
C GLN A 68 3.87 -7.30 20.55
N THR A 69 3.90 -7.73 21.82
CA THR A 69 3.19 -8.92 22.27
C THR A 69 1.67 -8.72 22.12
N GLN A 70 1.16 -7.57 22.54
CA GLN A 70 -0.26 -7.24 22.43
C GLN A 70 -0.74 -7.12 20.96
N PHE A 71 0.06 -6.50 20.09
CA PHE A 71 -0.26 -6.44 18.66
C PHE A 71 -0.32 -7.83 18.02
N ASN A 72 0.66 -8.68 18.33
CA ASN A 72 0.72 -10.03 17.79
C ASN A 72 -0.45 -10.90 18.27
N GLU A 73 -0.79 -10.86 19.56
CA GLU A 73 -1.95 -11.58 20.09
C GLU A 73 -3.27 -11.12 19.44
N THR A 74 -3.44 -9.80 19.27
CA THR A 74 -4.63 -9.23 18.64
C THR A 74 -4.75 -9.64 17.17
N LEU A 75 -3.63 -9.66 16.44
CA LEU A 75 -3.59 -10.14 15.07
C LEU A 75 -3.91 -11.64 14.99
N TYR A 76 -3.35 -12.45 15.89
CA TYR A 76 -3.63 -13.88 15.95
C TYR A 76 -5.10 -14.19 16.22
N GLU A 77 -5.73 -13.50 17.18
CA GLU A 77 -7.16 -13.67 17.45
C GLU A 77 -8.03 -13.23 16.26
N SER A 78 -7.66 -12.14 15.59
CA SER A 78 -8.39 -11.65 14.42
C SER A 78 -8.33 -12.61 13.22
N LEU A 79 -7.24 -13.36 13.10
CA LEU A 79 -7.03 -14.35 12.04
C LEU A 79 -7.66 -15.72 12.34
N LYS A 80 -8.08 -16.00 13.58
CA LYS A 80 -8.76 -17.27 13.93
C LYS A 80 -10.18 -17.39 13.37
N PHE A 81 -10.78 -16.28 12.93
CA PHE A 81 -12.15 -16.23 12.44
C PHE A 81 -12.26 -16.14 10.91
N ILE A 82 -11.16 -16.41 10.21
CA ILE A 82 -11.06 -16.48 8.74
C ILE A 82 -10.61 -17.88 8.34
#